data_AF-A0A7K2LQL9-F1
#
_entry.id   AF-A0A7K2LQL9-F1
#
_cell.length_a   1.000
_cell.length_b   1.000
_cell.length_c   1.000
_cell.angle_alpha   90.00
_cell.angle_beta   90.00
_cell.angle_gamma   90.00
#
_symmetry.space_group_name_H-M   'P 1'
#
loop_
_entity.id
_entity.type
_entity.pdbx_description
1 polymer ?
#
loop_
_entity_poly.entity_id
_entity_poly.type
_entity_poly.pdbx_seq_one_letter_code
_entity_poly.pdbx_strand_id
1 'polypeptide(L)'
;DRYAEGLEAGTRTPVRPREPVAHDPVSWPAVTDRGQAIVEAASIALALRLTRPWLWDRLPRTVRDRAADWLAGALHHTPVDNNWWLFQVAVGGFLAETGHHVRAAEEAVRRGLERIERWYVGGGWYTDGRPRAFDHYNGWAFHLYPVLHAHLADDRRALDRYGSRLAEFLEQYAHTFGGDGAPLHQGRSLIYRFASAAALWAGALTGHSPLAPGATRRLASGALRYFLDREEVTADGLLTLGWFGPCPPMVQSYSGPASPYWASKGFLGLLLPPGHPVWTAAEEPAPVERADAVRPLAGPGWLLQSTAADGLVRVHNHGSDDQPADEDEVPADDPLYARLAYSTVTAPVFGKTADNHFALLADGQASERGRITPLGTGADWATSAHRPRIAGAELPEVHVTSLVFAAGALEVHAHLVTGAAVGTAVRHTGWAVAGDAVESSVTGAGARARVA
;
A
#
# COMPACT_ATOMS: atom_id res chain seq x y z
N ASP A 1 -15.01 -4.76 30.54
CA ASP A 1 -13.63 -4.51 30.12
C ASP A 1 -13.41 -5.27 28.81
N ARG A 2 -14.03 -4.81 27.70
CA ARG A 2 -14.31 -5.66 26.52
C ARG A 2 -13.05 -6.16 25.81
N TYR A 3 -11.99 -5.35 25.78
CA TYR A 3 -10.71 -5.75 25.17
C TYR A 3 -9.99 -6.82 26.02
N ALA A 4 -10.01 -6.66 27.35
CA ALA A 4 -9.45 -7.66 28.26
C ALA A 4 -10.21 -8.99 28.17
N GLU A 5 -11.55 -8.94 28.17
CA GLU A 5 -12.41 -10.12 27.98
C GLU A 5 -12.13 -10.82 26.63
N GLY A 6 -11.96 -10.03 25.56
CA GLY A 6 -11.62 -10.56 24.23
C GLY A 6 -10.25 -11.24 24.18
N LEU A 7 -9.22 -10.65 24.82
CA LEU A 7 -7.88 -11.26 24.94
C LEU A 7 -7.92 -12.55 25.75
N GLU A 8 -8.62 -12.55 26.88
CA GLU A 8 -8.76 -13.75 27.72
C GLU A 8 -9.49 -14.87 26.98
N ALA A 9 -10.58 -14.56 26.29
CA ALA A 9 -11.35 -15.52 25.54
C ALA A 9 -10.60 -16.06 24.31
N GLY A 10 -9.96 -15.16 23.55
CA GLY A 10 -9.23 -15.51 22.34
C GLY A 10 -8.00 -16.37 22.58
N THR A 11 -7.32 -16.20 23.71
CA THR A 11 -6.07 -16.91 24.02
C THR A 11 -6.28 -18.18 24.85
N ARG A 12 -7.53 -18.61 25.06
CA ARG A 12 -7.86 -19.71 25.98
C ARG A 12 -7.37 -21.07 25.48
N THR A 13 -7.77 -21.44 24.26
CA THR A 13 -7.39 -22.71 23.61
C THR A 13 -7.19 -22.48 22.11
N PRO A 14 -6.01 -21.98 21.69
CA PRO A 14 -5.73 -21.72 20.29
C PRO A 14 -5.91 -22.96 19.41
N VAL A 15 -6.69 -22.82 18.33
CA VAL A 15 -7.12 -23.95 17.48
C VAL A 15 -6.22 -24.04 16.24
N ARG A 16 -5.67 -25.22 15.93
CA ARG A 16 -4.86 -25.37 14.71
C ARG A 16 -5.75 -25.43 13.45
N PRO A 17 -5.21 -25.06 12.27
CA PRO A 17 -5.94 -25.23 11.03
C PRO A 17 -6.40 -26.70 10.87
N ARG A 18 -7.71 -26.90 10.62
CA ARG A 18 -8.40 -28.20 10.44
C ARG A 18 -8.76 -28.98 11.73
N GLU A 19 -8.52 -28.43 12.92
CA GLU A 19 -9.10 -28.98 14.15
C GLU A 19 -10.58 -28.55 14.30
N PRO A 20 -11.49 -29.45 14.72
CA PRO A 20 -12.88 -29.07 14.94
C PRO A 20 -12.99 -27.99 16.03
N VAL A 21 -13.70 -26.90 15.75
CA VAL A 21 -13.97 -25.80 16.71
C VAL A 21 -15.02 -26.21 17.77
N ALA A 22 -15.17 -27.50 18.04
CA ALA A 22 -16.39 -28.07 18.63
C ALA A 22 -16.67 -27.62 20.08
N HIS A 23 -15.71 -27.01 20.78
CA HIS A 23 -15.85 -26.69 22.20
C HIS A 23 -15.43 -25.27 22.63
N ASP A 24 -14.80 -24.47 21.77
CA ASP A 24 -14.49 -23.05 22.06
C ASP A 24 -14.51 -22.19 20.80
N PRO A 25 -15.67 -21.60 20.43
CA PRO A 25 -15.84 -20.84 19.19
C PRO A 25 -15.22 -19.44 19.22
N VAL A 26 -14.74 -18.98 20.38
CA VAL A 26 -14.18 -17.63 20.54
C VAL A 26 -12.66 -17.62 20.64
N SER A 27 -12.04 -18.79 20.82
CA SER A 27 -10.58 -18.93 20.78
C SER A 27 -10.04 -18.61 19.38
N TRP A 28 -8.90 -17.93 19.35
CA TRP A 28 -8.24 -17.52 18.11
C TRP A 28 -7.53 -18.70 17.45
N PRO A 29 -7.36 -18.68 16.12
CA PRO A 29 -6.52 -19.64 15.44
C PRO A 29 -5.08 -19.61 15.97
N ALA A 30 -4.44 -20.76 16.04
CA ALA A 30 -3.01 -20.83 16.29
C ALA A 30 -2.23 -20.12 15.16
N VAL A 31 -1.15 -19.44 15.52
CA VAL A 31 -0.22 -18.89 14.53
C VAL A 31 0.50 -20.05 13.83
N THR A 32 0.55 -20.04 12.50
CA THR A 32 1.19 -21.07 11.67
C THR A 32 1.98 -20.44 10.52
N ASP A 33 2.82 -21.25 9.86
CA ASP A 33 3.55 -20.83 8.66
C ASP A 33 2.61 -20.23 7.61
N ARG A 34 2.91 -19.00 7.19
CA ARG A 34 2.17 -18.23 6.18
C ARG A 34 0.65 -18.15 6.43
N GLY A 35 0.22 -18.28 7.70
CA GLY A 35 -1.18 -18.18 8.10
C GLY A 35 -1.57 -16.77 8.52
N GLN A 36 -2.83 -16.38 8.29
CA GLN A 36 -3.35 -15.04 8.58
C GLN A 36 -3.13 -14.58 10.03
N ALA A 37 -3.16 -15.49 11.00
CA ALA A 37 -2.94 -15.19 12.41
C ALA A 37 -1.57 -14.55 12.70
N ILE A 38 -0.54 -14.76 11.86
CA ILE A 38 0.77 -14.08 12.01
C ILE A 38 0.64 -12.56 11.78
N VAL A 39 -0.22 -12.19 10.84
CA VAL A 39 -0.49 -10.80 10.46
C VAL A 39 -1.27 -10.14 11.59
N GLU A 40 -2.34 -10.79 12.05
CA GLU A 40 -3.21 -10.29 13.12
C GLU A 40 -2.48 -10.18 14.47
N ALA A 41 -1.56 -11.10 14.77
CA ALA A 41 -0.70 -11.05 15.95
C ALA A 41 0.09 -9.74 16.03
N ALA A 42 0.58 -9.20 14.89
CA ALA A 42 1.30 -7.93 14.88
C ALA A 42 0.41 -6.73 15.23
N SER A 43 -0.85 -6.71 14.79
CA SER A 43 -1.81 -5.67 15.18
C SER A 43 -2.14 -5.73 16.67
N ILE A 44 -2.37 -6.93 17.19
CA ILE A 44 -2.64 -7.15 18.62
C ILE A 44 -1.43 -6.73 19.45
N ALA A 45 -0.22 -7.17 19.10
CA ALA A 45 1.01 -6.81 19.79
C ALA A 45 1.26 -5.29 19.77
N LEU A 46 1.05 -4.65 18.63
CA LEU A 46 1.22 -3.19 18.53
C LEU A 46 0.20 -2.44 19.40
N ALA A 47 -1.08 -2.84 19.35
CA ALA A 47 -2.12 -2.24 20.17
C ALA A 47 -1.82 -2.42 21.67
N LEU A 48 -1.39 -3.62 22.09
CA LEU A 48 -0.99 -3.91 23.47
C LEU A 48 0.23 -3.09 23.90
N ARG A 49 1.24 -2.94 23.03
CA ARG A 49 2.43 -2.15 23.30
C ARG A 49 2.07 -0.67 23.51
N LEU A 50 1.25 -0.11 22.63
CA LEU A 50 0.80 1.29 22.70
C LEU A 50 -0.13 1.56 23.89
N THR A 51 -0.93 0.58 24.30
CA THR A 51 -1.92 0.75 25.38
C THR A 51 -1.51 0.07 26.70
N ARG A 52 -0.24 -0.31 26.82
CA ARG A 52 0.26 -1.18 27.89
C ARG A 52 -0.19 -0.79 29.32
N PRO A 53 -0.08 0.49 29.76
CA PRO A 53 -0.49 0.89 31.12
C PRO A 53 -2.00 0.78 31.39
N TRP A 54 -2.83 0.79 30.33
CA TRP A 54 -4.28 0.74 30.42
C TRP A 54 -4.86 -0.65 30.23
N LEU A 55 -4.17 -1.52 29.48
CA LEU A 55 -4.63 -2.87 29.17
C LEU A 55 -3.68 -3.94 29.71
N TRP A 56 -2.53 -4.15 29.07
CA TRP A 56 -1.61 -5.26 29.38
C TRP A 56 -1.22 -5.35 30.88
N ASP A 57 -0.79 -4.23 31.47
CA ASP A 57 -0.30 -4.21 32.86
C ASP A 57 -1.42 -4.53 33.87
N ARG A 58 -2.68 -4.35 33.47
CA ARG A 58 -3.88 -4.62 34.29
C ARG A 58 -4.45 -6.02 34.13
N LEU A 59 -4.02 -6.76 33.09
CA LEU A 59 -4.47 -8.13 32.88
C LEU A 59 -3.97 -9.08 33.99
N PRO A 60 -4.75 -10.10 34.36
CA PRO A 60 -4.25 -11.18 35.21
C PRO A 60 -3.01 -11.82 34.59
N ARG A 61 -2.04 -12.20 35.44
CA ARG A 61 -0.79 -12.82 34.99
C ARG A 61 -1.03 -14.02 34.07
N THR A 62 -2.02 -14.85 34.38
CA THR A 62 -2.37 -16.03 33.57
C THR A 62 -2.85 -15.67 32.17
N VAL A 63 -3.55 -14.54 32.00
CA VAL A 63 -3.98 -14.04 30.68
C VAL A 63 -2.78 -13.49 29.92
N ARG A 64 -1.89 -12.74 30.60
CA ARG A 64 -0.64 -12.25 30.00
C ARG A 64 0.22 -13.39 29.48
N ASP A 65 0.46 -14.41 30.30
CA ASP A 65 1.32 -15.54 29.94
C ASP A 65 0.75 -16.26 28.68
N ARG A 66 -0.56 -16.55 28.65
CA ARG A 66 -1.21 -17.16 27.46
C ARG A 66 -1.15 -16.28 26.22
N ALA A 67 -1.42 -14.98 26.37
CA ALA A 67 -1.35 -14.03 25.26
C ALA A 67 0.07 -13.91 24.71
N ALA A 68 1.08 -13.86 25.59
CA ALA A 68 2.48 -13.84 25.19
C ALA A 68 2.88 -15.12 24.45
N ASP A 69 2.42 -16.29 24.90
CA ASP A 69 2.69 -17.57 24.25
C ASP A 69 2.01 -17.68 22.87
N TRP A 70 0.78 -17.20 22.73
CA TRP A 70 0.10 -17.16 21.42
C TRP A 70 0.84 -16.23 20.45
N LEU A 71 1.22 -15.04 20.91
CA LEU A 71 2.02 -14.08 20.12
C LEU A 71 3.38 -14.66 19.72
N ALA A 72 4.04 -15.38 20.63
CA ALA A 72 5.34 -15.99 20.38
C ALA A 72 5.33 -16.99 19.22
N GLY A 73 4.17 -17.57 18.88
CA GLY A 73 3.99 -18.37 17.66
C GLY A 73 4.46 -17.64 16.39
N ALA A 74 4.27 -16.32 16.31
CA ALA A 74 4.74 -15.52 15.18
C ALA A 74 6.26 -15.48 15.05
N LEU A 75 7.01 -15.62 16.16
CA LEU A 75 8.49 -15.56 16.17
C LEU A 75 9.15 -16.81 15.57
N HIS A 76 8.43 -17.93 15.55
CA HIS A 76 8.94 -19.25 15.19
C HIS A 76 8.44 -19.78 13.84
N HIS A 77 7.42 -19.13 13.27
CA HIS A 77 6.83 -19.53 11.99
C HIS A 77 7.35 -18.73 10.80
N THR A 78 7.29 -19.34 9.63
CA THR A 78 7.80 -18.77 8.38
C THR A 78 6.78 -17.78 7.81
N PRO A 79 7.12 -16.47 7.70
CA PRO A 79 6.25 -15.51 7.03
C PRO A 79 6.28 -15.70 5.50
N VAL A 80 5.34 -15.07 4.80
CA VAL A 80 5.52 -14.84 3.36
C VAL A 80 6.73 -13.92 3.17
N ASP A 81 7.53 -14.14 2.13
CA ASP A 81 8.80 -13.43 1.96
C ASP A 81 8.63 -12.02 1.37
N ASN A 82 7.93 -11.16 2.12
CA ASN A 82 7.56 -9.79 1.79
C ASN A 82 7.43 -8.97 3.10
N ASN A 83 6.62 -7.92 3.15
CA ASN A 83 6.37 -7.12 4.36
C ASN A 83 5.99 -7.93 5.61
N TRP A 84 5.58 -9.20 5.50
CA TRP A 84 5.24 -10.04 6.63
C TRP A 84 6.38 -10.24 7.64
N TRP A 85 7.64 -10.06 7.23
CA TRP A 85 8.76 -10.04 8.18
C TRP A 85 8.65 -8.93 9.23
N LEU A 86 7.97 -7.83 8.91
CA LEU A 86 7.74 -6.72 9.84
C LEU A 86 6.67 -7.05 10.90
N PHE A 87 5.81 -8.05 10.66
CA PHE A 87 4.88 -8.52 11.67
C PHE A 87 5.62 -9.16 12.84
N GLN A 88 6.68 -9.91 12.55
CA GLN A 88 7.57 -10.46 13.58
C GLN A 88 8.32 -9.36 14.34
N VAL A 89 8.69 -8.25 13.69
CA VAL A 89 9.31 -7.09 14.35
C VAL A 89 8.35 -6.45 15.36
N ALA A 90 7.09 -6.27 14.99
CA ALA A 90 6.07 -5.72 15.88
C ALA A 90 5.83 -6.62 17.10
N VAL A 91 5.65 -7.92 16.87
CA VAL A 91 5.44 -8.91 17.93
C VAL A 91 6.68 -9.03 18.83
N GLY A 92 7.87 -9.17 18.25
CA GLY A 92 9.11 -9.31 18.99
C GLY A 92 9.42 -8.07 19.84
N GLY A 93 9.21 -6.86 19.31
CA GLY A 93 9.40 -5.63 20.09
C GLY A 93 8.53 -5.59 21.35
N PHE A 94 7.26 -5.97 21.25
CA PHE A 94 6.36 -6.03 22.41
C PHE A 94 6.75 -7.11 23.42
N LEU A 95 7.07 -8.33 22.95
CA LEU A 95 7.44 -9.44 23.83
C LEU A 95 8.74 -9.17 24.58
N ALA A 96 9.75 -8.61 23.92
CA ALA A 96 11.00 -8.21 24.55
C ALA A 96 10.78 -7.18 25.68
N GLU A 97 10.00 -6.12 25.42
CA GLU A 97 9.70 -5.05 26.41
C GLU A 97 8.88 -5.52 27.61
N THR A 98 8.11 -6.59 27.44
CA THR A 98 7.28 -7.16 28.50
C THR A 98 7.96 -8.32 29.23
N GLY A 99 9.18 -8.70 28.81
CA GLY A 99 9.97 -9.74 29.45
C GLY A 99 9.58 -11.18 29.07
N HIS A 100 8.84 -11.35 27.97
CA HIS A 100 8.40 -12.66 27.48
C HIS A 100 9.20 -13.08 26.25
N HIS A 101 9.65 -14.34 26.19
CA HIS A 101 10.35 -14.90 25.02
C HIS A 101 11.53 -14.03 24.52
N VAL A 102 12.18 -13.28 25.41
CA VAL A 102 13.06 -12.13 25.10
C VAL A 102 14.09 -12.45 24.02
N ARG A 103 14.85 -13.53 24.18
CA ARG A 103 15.87 -13.91 23.20
C ARG A 103 15.28 -14.17 21.80
N ALA A 104 14.21 -14.95 21.72
CA ALA A 104 13.56 -15.25 20.43
C ALA A 104 12.95 -13.99 19.80
N ALA A 105 12.42 -13.10 20.65
CA ALA A 105 11.82 -11.84 20.27
C ALA A 105 12.86 -10.86 19.68
N GLU A 106 14.00 -10.67 20.35
CA GLU A 106 15.13 -9.86 19.86
C GLU A 106 15.72 -10.43 18.56
N GLU A 107 15.89 -11.75 18.48
CA GLU A 107 16.36 -12.40 17.26
C GLU A 107 15.37 -12.19 16.10
N ALA A 108 14.06 -12.23 16.34
CA ALA A 108 13.04 -11.99 15.32
C ALA A 108 13.03 -10.54 14.84
N VAL A 109 13.13 -9.56 15.75
CA VAL A 109 13.28 -8.13 15.41
C VAL A 109 14.50 -7.94 14.51
N ARG A 110 15.66 -8.46 14.92
CA ARG A 110 16.90 -8.36 14.14
C ARG A 110 16.75 -8.96 12.75
N ARG A 111 16.25 -10.20 12.63
CA ARG A 111 16.04 -10.87 11.33
C ARG A 111 15.09 -10.10 10.43
N GLY A 112 13.98 -9.60 10.97
CA GLY A 112 12.99 -8.86 10.20
C GLY A 112 13.52 -7.53 9.67
N LEU A 113 14.22 -6.77 10.52
CA LEU A 113 14.87 -5.52 10.11
C LEU A 113 16.00 -5.76 9.10
N GLU A 114 16.85 -6.77 9.31
CA GLU A 114 17.88 -7.16 8.32
C GLU A 114 17.27 -7.61 6.99
N ARG A 115 16.10 -8.27 7.01
CA ARG A 115 15.44 -8.73 5.79
C ARG A 115 15.01 -7.57 4.90
N ILE A 116 14.37 -6.55 5.46
CA ILE A 116 13.84 -5.42 4.68
C ILE A 116 14.94 -4.56 4.06
N GLU A 117 16.17 -4.62 4.57
CA GLU A 117 17.30 -3.90 3.96
C GLU A 117 17.62 -4.38 2.56
N ARG A 118 17.31 -5.63 2.22
CA ARG A 118 17.48 -6.18 0.86
C ARG A 118 16.49 -5.60 -0.15
N TRP A 119 15.46 -4.94 0.34
CA TRP A 119 14.37 -4.41 -0.46
C TRP A 119 14.39 -2.90 -0.59
N TYR A 120 15.27 -2.20 0.16
CA TYR A 120 15.42 -0.76 0.06
C TYR A 120 16.07 -0.40 -1.28
N VAL A 121 15.41 0.43 -2.08
CA VAL A 121 15.87 0.84 -3.42
C VAL A 121 16.35 2.31 -3.46
N GLY A 122 16.39 2.99 -2.31
CA GLY A 122 16.79 4.39 -2.20
C GLY A 122 15.59 5.36 -2.16
N GLY A 123 15.86 6.60 -1.72
CA GLY A 123 14.86 7.68 -1.67
C GLY A 123 13.63 7.32 -0.84
N GLY A 124 13.82 6.63 0.28
CA GLY A 124 12.73 6.14 1.12
C GLY A 124 11.89 4.97 0.58
N TRP A 125 12.17 4.41 -0.61
CA TRP A 125 11.34 3.34 -1.20
C TRP A 125 11.87 1.92 -0.96
N TYR A 126 10.94 0.98 -0.84
CA TYR A 126 11.14 -0.45 -0.68
C TYR A 126 10.30 -1.21 -1.71
N THR A 127 10.86 -2.27 -2.30
CA THR A 127 10.07 -3.25 -3.06
C THR A 127 9.54 -4.36 -2.16
N ASP A 128 8.32 -4.83 -2.37
CA ASP A 128 7.66 -5.73 -1.41
C ASP A 128 7.83 -7.22 -1.74
N GLY A 129 9.02 -7.77 -1.55
CA GLY A 129 9.32 -9.19 -1.78
C GLY A 129 9.43 -9.58 -3.26
N ARG A 130 8.59 -8.99 -4.12
CA ARG A 130 8.77 -8.98 -5.58
C ARG A 130 9.89 -8.02 -5.99
N PRO A 131 10.47 -8.14 -7.20
CA PRO A 131 11.52 -7.25 -7.66
C PRO A 131 11.07 -5.79 -7.79
N ARG A 132 9.81 -5.55 -8.17
CA ARG A 132 9.28 -4.20 -8.46
C ARG A 132 7.82 -4.05 -8.03
N ALA A 133 7.51 -4.36 -6.78
CA ALA A 133 6.19 -4.12 -6.17
C ALA A 133 6.25 -2.87 -5.29
N PHE A 134 5.77 -1.75 -5.85
CA PHE A 134 5.66 -0.47 -5.14
C PHE A 134 4.20 -0.10 -5.00
N ASP A 135 3.79 0.21 -3.77
CA ASP A 135 2.44 0.64 -3.41
C ASP A 135 2.43 1.24 -1.99
N HIS A 136 1.23 1.45 -1.43
CA HIS A 136 1.00 1.98 -0.08
C HIS A 136 1.57 1.14 1.08
N TYR A 137 1.99 -0.12 0.88
CA TYR A 137 2.76 -0.88 1.88
C TYR A 137 4.08 -0.21 2.25
N ASN A 138 4.65 0.60 1.36
CA ASN A 138 5.78 1.45 1.73
C ASN A 138 5.44 2.30 2.97
N GLY A 139 4.29 2.97 2.96
CA GLY A 139 3.85 3.80 4.08
C GLY A 139 3.42 3.00 5.30
N TRP A 140 2.40 2.13 5.15
CA TRP A 140 1.74 1.49 6.29
C TRP A 140 2.39 0.22 6.81
N ALA A 141 3.50 -0.21 6.20
CA ALA A 141 4.32 -1.31 6.68
C ALA A 141 5.79 -0.94 6.75
N PHE A 142 6.45 -0.70 5.61
CA PHE A 142 7.91 -0.52 5.56
C PHE A 142 8.42 0.70 6.32
N HIS A 143 7.63 1.77 6.40
CA HIS A 143 7.93 2.90 7.26
C HIS A 143 7.29 2.77 8.64
N LEU A 144 6.00 2.42 8.69
CA LEU A 144 5.26 2.35 9.95
C LEU A 144 5.93 1.44 10.99
N TYR A 145 6.24 0.18 10.66
CA TYR A 145 6.70 -0.77 11.66
C TYR A 145 8.13 -0.49 12.16
N PRO A 146 9.15 -0.28 11.30
CA PRO A 146 10.51 -0.01 11.78
C PRO A 146 10.61 1.29 12.58
N VAL A 147 9.97 2.36 12.10
CA VAL A 147 10.02 3.67 12.77
C VAL A 147 9.29 3.63 14.10
N LEU A 148 8.09 3.04 14.16
CA LEU A 148 7.34 2.95 15.40
C LEU A 148 8.01 1.99 16.39
N HIS A 149 8.62 0.89 15.91
CA HIS A 149 9.41 0.01 16.77
C HIS A 149 10.59 0.75 17.41
N ALA A 150 11.37 1.50 16.62
CA ALA A 150 12.51 2.26 17.09
C ALA A 150 12.09 3.38 18.06
N HIS A 151 10.98 4.08 17.76
CA HIS A 151 10.42 5.12 18.61
C HIS A 151 10.02 4.59 19.99
N LEU A 152 9.27 3.49 20.03
CA LEU A 152 8.80 2.90 21.27
C LEU A 152 9.92 2.30 22.11
N ALA A 153 11.00 1.83 21.46
CA ALA A 153 12.17 1.29 22.13
C ALA A 153 13.19 2.37 22.57
N ASP A 154 12.95 3.66 22.27
CA ASP A 154 13.92 4.76 22.41
C ASP A 154 15.28 4.45 21.74
N ASP A 155 15.27 3.71 20.63
CA ASP A 155 16.47 3.38 19.86
C ASP A 155 16.79 4.50 18.88
N ARG A 156 17.61 5.45 19.35
CA ARG A 156 18.04 6.60 18.55
C ARG A 156 18.78 6.22 17.27
N ARG A 157 19.58 5.16 17.28
CA ARG A 157 20.34 4.74 16.09
C ARG A 157 19.41 4.19 15.02
N ALA A 158 18.42 3.40 15.42
CA ALA A 158 17.39 2.91 14.50
C ALA A 158 16.50 4.04 14.00
N LEU A 159 16.15 5.01 14.86
CA LEU A 159 15.41 6.22 14.45
C LEU A 159 16.18 7.07 13.45
N ASP A 160 17.48 7.31 13.66
CA ASP A 160 18.30 8.08 12.71
C ASP A 160 18.27 7.43 11.32
N ARG A 161 18.30 6.09 11.25
CA ARG A 161 18.23 5.34 9.98
C ARG A 161 16.84 5.35 9.37
N TYR A 162 15.85 4.84 10.10
CA TYR A 162 14.50 4.60 9.57
C TYR A 162 13.66 5.87 9.51
N GLY A 163 13.85 6.78 10.46
CA GLY A 163 13.24 8.11 10.46
C GLY A 163 13.74 8.97 9.29
N SER A 164 15.04 8.97 8.99
CA SER A 164 15.55 9.68 7.80
C SER A 164 14.97 9.13 6.49
N ARG A 165 14.85 7.81 6.36
CA ARG A 165 14.21 7.19 5.19
C ARG A 165 12.71 7.50 5.11
N LEU A 166 12.02 7.57 6.24
CA LEU A 166 10.63 8.03 6.29
C LEU A 166 10.52 9.48 5.82
N ALA A 167 11.44 10.36 6.23
CA ALA A 167 11.44 11.74 5.78
C ALA A 167 11.60 11.82 4.25
N GLU A 168 12.60 11.15 3.68
CA GLU A 168 12.80 11.07 2.22
C GLU A 168 11.57 10.52 1.48
N PHE A 169 10.92 9.51 2.05
CA PHE A 169 9.70 8.95 1.51
C PHE A 169 8.55 9.96 1.55
N LEU A 170 8.34 10.64 2.67
CA LEU A 170 7.25 11.60 2.84
C LEU A 170 7.39 12.82 1.92
N GLU A 171 8.62 13.25 1.60
CA GLU A 171 8.85 14.27 0.58
C GLU A 171 8.25 13.91 -0.77
N GLN A 172 8.15 12.61 -1.09
CA GLN A 172 7.62 12.11 -2.36
C GLN A 172 6.16 11.66 -2.23
N TYR A 173 5.85 10.91 -1.19
CA TYR A 173 4.54 10.33 -0.92
C TYR A 173 3.46 11.40 -0.69
N ALA A 174 3.80 12.58 -0.17
CA ALA A 174 2.87 13.69 -0.04
C ALA A 174 2.25 14.13 -1.39
N HIS A 175 2.94 13.86 -2.51
CA HIS A 175 2.47 14.19 -3.85
C HIS A 175 1.60 13.11 -4.49
N THR A 176 1.29 12.01 -3.78
CA THR A 176 0.40 10.95 -4.28
C THR A 176 -1.05 11.08 -3.80
N PHE A 177 -1.42 12.25 -3.26
CA PHE A 177 -2.75 12.55 -2.75
C PHE A 177 -3.40 13.66 -3.56
N GLY A 178 -4.68 13.48 -3.91
CA GLY A 178 -5.50 14.48 -4.57
C GLY A 178 -5.85 15.64 -3.63
N GLY A 179 -6.25 16.77 -4.21
CA GLY A 179 -6.65 17.97 -3.45
C GLY A 179 -7.91 17.78 -2.61
N ASP A 180 -8.72 16.77 -2.91
CA ASP A 180 -9.87 16.36 -2.11
C ASP A 180 -9.53 15.32 -1.03
N GLY A 181 -8.24 14.99 -0.88
CA GLY A 181 -7.72 14.00 0.05
C GLY A 181 -7.63 12.58 -0.52
N ALA A 182 -8.08 12.33 -1.75
CA ALA A 182 -8.06 10.99 -2.34
C ALA A 182 -6.64 10.39 -2.36
N PRO A 183 -6.38 9.24 -1.71
CA PRO A 183 -5.16 8.50 -1.93
C PRO A 183 -5.17 7.87 -3.33
N LEU A 184 -3.97 7.63 -3.89
CA LEU A 184 -3.79 6.96 -5.17
C LEU A 184 -4.48 5.58 -5.20
N HIS A 185 -5.21 5.27 -6.28
CA HIS A 185 -5.84 3.96 -6.45
C HIS A 185 -4.89 2.96 -7.13
N GLN A 186 -3.78 2.60 -6.46
CA GLN A 186 -2.74 1.72 -7.00
C GLN A 186 -2.23 0.71 -5.96
N GLY A 187 -1.97 -0.50 -6.43
CA GLY A 187 -1.43 -1.60 -5.62
C GLY A 187 -2.48 -2.38 -4.84
N ARG A 188 -2.00 -3.37 -4.07
CA ARG A 188 -2.84 -4.31 -3.33
C ARG A 188 -3.34 -3.76 -2.00
N SER A 189 -4.35 -4.42 -1.43
CA SER A 189 -4.94 -4.10 -0.11
C SER A 189 -5.54 -2.70 -0.01
N LEU A 190 -5.98 -2.12 -1.12
CA LEU A 190 -6.64 -0.82 -1.14
C LEU A 190 -7.90 -0.76 -0.26
N ILE A 191 -8.50 -1.91 0.08
CA ILE A 191 -9.56 -2.01 1.11
C ILE A 191 -9.12 -1.51 2.50
N TYR A 192 -7.83 -1.33 2.76
CA TYR A 192 -7.29 -0.74 4.00
C TYR A 192 -7.29 0.79 3.98
N ARG A 193 -7.84 1.39 2.91
CA ARG A 193 -7.97 2.81 2.55
C ARG A 193 -7.42 3.88 3.51
N PHE A 194 -7.87 3.95 4.77
CA PHE A 194 -7.37 4.96 5.72
C PHE A 194 -5.89 4.77 6.10
N ALA A 195 -5.37 3.54 6.00
CA ALA A 195 -3.99 3.22 6.27
C ALA A 195 -3.02 4.01 5.37
N SER A 196 -3.47 4.55 4.24
CA SER A 196 -2.68 5.45 3.40
C SER A 196 -2.14 6.66 4.19
N ALA A 197 -2.82 7.10 5.25
CA ALA A 197 -2.37 8.18 6.13
C ALA A 197 -1.30 7.76 7.18
N ALA A 198 -1.02 6.46 7.33
CA ALA A 198 -0.21 5.95 8.44
C ALA A 198 1.20 6.53 8.50
N ALA A 199 1.89 6.66 7.36
CA ALA A 199 3.25 7.20 7.31
C ALA A 199 3.30 8.70 7.64
N LEU A 200 2.30 9.47 7.21
CA LEU A 200 2.19 10.90 7.54
C LEU A 200 2.08 11.08 9.06
N TRP A 201 1.24 10.26 9.71
CA TRP A 201 1.13 10.26 11.16
C TRP A 201 2.39 9.75 11.86
N ALA A 202 3.06 8.73 11.33
CA ALA A 202 4.31 8.23 11.90
C ALA A 202 5.41 9.32 11.85
N GLY A 203 5.48 10.09 10.76
CA GLY A 203 6.41 11.21 10.63
C GLY A 203 6.13 12.28 11.68
N ALA A 204 4.85 12.65 11.86
CA ALA A 204 4.46 13.63 12.87
C ALA A 204 4.74 13.14 14.31
N LEU A 205 4.40 11.88 14.60
CA LEU A 205 4.58 11.24 15.92
C LEU A 205 6.04 11.17 16.33
N THR A 206 6.93 10.87 15.38
CA THR A 206 8.35 10.63 15.68
C THR A 206 9.24 11.84 15.41
N GLY A 207 8.70 12.94 14.88
CA GLY A 207 9.48 14.13 14.53
C GLY A 207 10.26 14.02 13.22
N HIS A 208 9.92 13.07 12.35
CA HIS A 208 10.59 12.80 11.06
C HIS A 208 9.71 13.17 9.86
N SER A 209 8.76 14.09 10.02
CA SER A 209 8.02 14.66 8.89
C SER A 209 8.80 15.82 8.28
N PRO A 210 9.07 15.82 6.95
CA PRO A 210 9.61 16.98 6.25
C PRO A 210 8.53 18.05 5.99
N LEU A 211 7.27 17.70 6.21
CA LEU A 211 6.12 18.56 5.96
C LEU A 211 5.85 19.44 7.18
N ALA A 212 5.39 20.66 6.94
CA ALA A 212 4.83 21.49 8.00
C ALA A 212 3.66 20.77 8.70
N PRO A 213 3.43 21.01 10.00
CA PRO A 213 2.33 20.38 10.74
C PRO A 213 0.96 20.61 10.08
N GLY A 214 0.70 21.82 9.56
CA GLY A 214 -0.53 22.16 8.85
C GLY A 214 -0.74 21.35 7.56
N ALA A 215 0.33 21.14 6.78
CA ALA A 215 0.29 20.31 5.57
C ALA A 215 0.12 18.81 5.92
N THR A 216 0.77 18.35 6.99
CA THR A 216 0.60 16.97 7.49
C THR A 216 -0.85 16.71 7.88
N ARG A 217 -1.49 17.63 8.62
CA ARG A 217 -2.91 17.56 8.97
C ARG A 217 -3.79 17.57 7.72
N ARG A 218 -3.56 18.50 6.78
CA ARG A 218 -4.33 18.60 5.53
C ARG A 218 -4.37 17.27 4.77
N LEU A 219 -3.20 16.65 4.59
CA LEU A 219 -3.09 15.37 3.89
C LEU A 219 -3.68 14.20 4.68
N ALA A 220 -3.26 14.03 5.93
CA ALA A 220 -3.57 12.82 6.69
C ALA A 220 -5.02 12.80 7.18
N SER A 221 -5.56 13.92 7.65
CA SER A 221 -7.00 14.03 7.96
C SER A 221 -7.85 14.08 6.70
N GLY A 222 -7.37 14.74 5.64
CA GLY A 222 -8.04 14.77 4.33
C GLY A 222 -8.25 13.36 3.75
N ALA A 223 -7.24 12.49 3.83
CA ALA A 223 -7.33 11.11 3.37
C ALA A 223 -8.40 10.28 4.09
N LEU A 224 -8.62 10.51 5.38
CA LEU A 224 -9.71 9.87 6.13
C LEU A 224 -11.06 10.48 5.75
N ARG A 225 -11.14 11.81 5.72
CA ARG A 225 -12.36 12.55 5.35
C ARG A 225 -12.85 12.22 3.96
N TYR A 226 -11.93 11.98 3.01
CA TYR A 226 -12.27 11.57 1.65
C TYR A 226 -13.28 10.42 1.62
N PHE A 227 -13.14 9.45 2.53
CA PHE A 227 -14.07 8.33 2.63
C PHE A 227 -15.19 8.59 3.64
N LEU A 228 -14.88 9.15 4.82
CA LEU A 228 -15.89 9.34 5.87
C LEU A 228 -16.99 10.32 5.47
N ASP A 229 -16.65 11.39 4.75
CA ASP A 229 -17.60 12.39 4.26
C ASP A 229 -18.48 11.83 3.12
N ARG A 230 -18.15 10.64 2.58
CA ARG A 230 -18.90 9.91 1.54
C ARG A 230 -19.68 8.71 2.11
N GLU A 231 -19.88 8.66 3.43
CA GLU A 231 -20.64 7.61 4.14
C GLU A 231 -20.11 6.20 3.89
N GLU A 232 -18.78 6.03 3.83
CA GLU A 232 -18.11 4.77 3.54
C GLU A 232 -18.08 3.76 4.70
N VAL A 233 -19.20 3.66 5.40
CA VAL A 233 -19.50 2.66 6.41
C VAL A 233 -20.90 2.10 6.15
N THR A 234 -21.12 0.82 6.48
CA THR A 234 -22.46 0.24 6.42
C THR A 234 -23.40 0.95 7.40
N ALA A 235 -24.70 0.66 7.33
CA ALA A 235 -25.67 1.13 8.31
C ALA A 235 -25.31 0.76 9.77
N ASP A 236 -24.53 -0.30 9.96
CA ASP A 236 -24.01 -0.76 11.26
C ASP A 236 -22.65 -0.12 11.63
N GLY A 237 -22.16 0.84 10.84
CA GLY A 237 -20.89 1.51 11.06
C GLY A 237 -19.65 0.69 10.68
N LEU A 238 -19.80 -0.32 9.81
CA LEU A 238 -18.72 -1.25 9.44
C LEU A 238 -18.05 -0.88 8.12
N LEU A 239 -16.73 -1.09 8.01
CA LEU A 239 -16.02 -0.94 6.74
C LEU A 239 -16.28 -2.15 5.82
N THR A 240 -16.44 -1.88 4.53
CA THR A 240 -16.73 -2.87 3.49
C THR A 240 -15.47 -3.42 2.82
N LEU A 241 -15.59 -4.60 2.21
CA LEU A 241 -14.60 -5.16 1.28
C LEU A 241 -14.67 -4.44 -0.09
N GLY A 242 -14.19 -3.20 -0.13
CA GLY A 242 -14.10 -2.39 -1.33
C GLY A 242 -13.50 -1.00 -1.08
N TRP A 243 -13.48 -0.16 -2.11
CA TRP A 243 -12.95 1.21 -2.04
C TRP A 243 -14.04 2.19 -1.62
N PHE A 244 -15.13 2.17 -2.40
CA PHE A 244 -16.42 2.77 -2.10
C PHE A 244 -17.49 1.69 -2.08
N GLY A 245 -18.04 1.37 -0.91
CA GLY A 245 -18.94 0.21 -0.72
C GLY A 245 -18.25 -1.14 -1.00
N PRO A 246 -19.01 -2.24 -1.18
CA PRO A 246 -18.46 -3.54 -1.58
C PRO A 246 -18.00 -3.54 -3.05
N CYS A 247 -16.78 -4.03 -3.32
CA CYS A 247 -16.25 -4.16 -4.68
C CYS A 247 -15.52 -5.50 -4.86
N PRO A 248 -16.25 -6.60 -5.15
CA PRO A 248 -15.68 -7.94 -5.24
C PRO A 248 -14.45 -8.08 -6.17
N PRO A 249 -14.39 -7.43 -7.35
CA PRO A 249 -13.21 -7.54 -8.23
C PRO A 249 -11.90 -7.03 -7.63
N MET A 250 -11.94 -6.13 -6.64
CA MET A 250 -10.75 -5.58 -5.98
C MET A 250 -10.30 -6.42 -4.77
N VAL A 251 -11.12 -7.38 -4.32
CA VAL A 251 -10.85 -8.16 -3.10
C VAL A 251 -9.73 -9.17 -3.38
N GLN A 252 -8.65 -9.09 -2.61
CA GLN A 252 -7.55 -10.05 -2.71
C GLN A 252 -7.91 -11.39 -2.06
N SER A 253 -7.28 -12.49 -2.51
CA SER A 253 -7.57 -13.85 -2.05
C SER A 253 -7.38 -14.10 -0.54
N TYR A 254 -6.55 -13.27 0.12
CA TYR A 254 -6.34 -13.32 1.57
C TYR A 254 -7.29 -12.41 2.37
N SER A 255 -8.15 -11.64 1.69
CA SER A 255 -9.04 -10.71 2.37
C SER A 255 -10.20 -11.45 3.03
N GLY A 256 -10.47 -11.09 4.28
CA GLY A 256 -11.61 -11.56 5.06
C GLY A 256 -12.37 -10.42 5.74
N PRO A 257 -13.42 -10.70 6.52
CA PRO A 257 -14.28 -9.68 7.13
C PRO A 257 -13.54 -8.64 8.00
N ALA A 258 -12.43 -9.02 8.62
CA ALA A 258 -11.62 -8.12 9.44
C ALA A 258 -10.61 -7.28 8.62
N SER A 259 -10.38 -7.63 7.35
CA SER A 259 -9.36 -7.00 6.51
C SER A 259 -9.55 -5.48 6.33
N PRO A 260 -10.77 -4.93 6.10
CA PRO A 260 -10.93 -3.48 6.00
C PRO A 260 -10.44 -2.71 7.24
N TYR A 261 -10.39 -3.32 8.43
CA TYR A 261 -10.02 -2.66 9.68
C TYR A 261 -8.50 -2.47 9.89
N TRP A 262 -7.68 -2.96 8.97
CA TRP A 262 -6.29 -2.49 8.83
C TRP A 262 -6.23 -0.97 8.59
N ALA A 263 -7.34 -0.36 8.14
CA ALA A 263 -7.59 1.08 8.12
C ALA A 263 -7.35 1.78 9.47
N SER A 264 -7.41 1.07 10.61
CA SER A 264 -7.10 1.62 11.94
C SER A 264 -5.73 2.32 12.02
N LYS A 265 -4.75 1.90 11.20
CA LYS A 265 -3.45 2.58 11.07
C LYS A 265 -3.55 4.05 10.65
N GLY A 266 -4.61 4.40 9.92
CA GLY A 266 -4.92 5.78 9.53
C GLY A 266 -5.27 6.70 10.70
N PHE A 267 -5.52 6.15 11.90
CA PHE A 267 -5.80 6.91 13.12
C PHE A 267 -4.59 7.02 14.06
N LEU A 268 -3.39 6.62 13.61
CA LEU A 268 -2.16 6.68 14.43
C LEU A 268 -1.92 8.09 15.01
N GLY A 269 -2.34 9.15 14.30
CA GLY A 269 -2.25 10.52 14.78
C GLY A 269 -2.87 10.73 16.16
N LEU A 270 -3.89 9.94 16.56
CA LEU A 270 -4.53 10.04 17.88
C LEU A 270 -3.60 9.73 19.07
N LEU A 271 -2.40 9.20 18.83
CA LEU A 271 -1.36 9.08 19.85
C LEU A 271 -0.73 10.43 20.23
N LEU A 272 -0.84 11.44 19.36
CA LEU A 272 -0.31 12.78 19.61
C LEU A 272 -1.14 13.53 20.66
N PRO A 273 -0.50 14.30 21.56
CA PRO A 273 -1.22 15.05 22.58
C PRO A 273 -2.12 16.12 21.94
N PRO A 274 -3.24 16.52 22.58
CA PRO A 274 -4.17 17.52 22.02
C PRO A 274 -3.52 18.86 21.65
N GLY A 275 -2.44 19.24 22.33
CA GLY A 275 -1.68 20.48 22.07
C GLY A 275 -0.61 20.37 20.98
N HIS A 276 -0.43 19.20 20.35
CA HIS A 276 0.59 19.03 19.31
C HIS A 276 0.36 20.00 18.13
N PRO A 277 1.41 20.58 17.53
CA PRO A 277 1.28 21.55 16.43
C PRO A 277 0.44 21.06 15.25
N VAL A 278 0.41 19.75 14.99
CA VAL A 278 -0.44 19.18 13.94
C VAL A 278 -1.93 19.45 14.15
N TRP A 279 -2.40 19.58 15.40
CA TRP A 279 -3.80 19.83 15.74
C TRP A 279 -4.12 21.31 15.88
N THR A 280 -3.13 22.15 16.16
CA THR A 280 -3.31 23.56 16.50
C THR A 280 -2.88 24.51 15.39
N ALA A 281 -1.97 24.11 14.50
CA ALA A 281 -1.61 24.89 13.32
C ALA A 281 -2.78 24.99 12.34
N ALA A 282 -2.85 26.12 11.63
CA ALA A 282 -3.75 26.25 10.48
C ALA A 282 -3.36 25.22 9.42
N GLU A 283 -4.36 24.62 8.77
CA GLU A 283 -4.08 23.74 7.63
C GLU A 283 -3.44 24.53 6.50
N GLU A 284 -2.40 23.94 5.91
CA GLU A 284 -1.70 24.49 4.74
C GLU A 284 -2.08 23.69 3.50
N PRO A 285 -2.09 24.30 2.31
CA PRO A 285 -2.44 23.59 1.09
C PRO A 285 -1.55 22.36 0.86
N ALA A 286 -2.17 21.25 0.45
CA ALA A 286 -1.50 20.04 -0.01
C ALA A 286 -0.65 20.35 -1.26
N PRO A 287 0.37 19.54 -1.61
CA PRO A 287 1.25 19.85 -2.72
C PRO A 287 0.52 20.12 -4.05
N VAL A 288 -0.49 19.32 -4.37
CA VAL A 288 -1.31 19.48 -5.58
C VAL A 288 -2.13 20.77 -5.60
N GLU A 289 -2.48 21.34 -4.45
CA GLU A 289 -3.29 22.56 -4.36
C GLU A 289 -2.47 23.84 -4.60
N ARG A 290 -1.13 23.75 -4.63
CA ARG A 290 -0.23 24.91 -4.71
C ARG A 290 0.06 25.32 -6.14
N ALA A 291 0.41 24.36 -6.98
CA ALA A 291 0.79 24.57 -8.37
C ALA A 291 0.78 23.24 -9.13
N ASP A 292 0.72 23.33 -10.46
CA ASP A 292 0.99 22.18 -11.33
C ASP A 292 2.43 21.70 -11.10
N ALA A 293 2.62 20.37 -11.09
CA ALA A 293 3.93 19.79 -10.90
C ALA A 293 4.09 18.49 -11.69
N VAL A 294 5.30 18.25 -12.17
CA VAL A 294 5.74 16.95 -12.70
C VAL A 294 7.00 16.56 -11.96
N ARG A 295 7.06 15.32 -11.44
CA ARG A 295 8.16 14.88 -10.58
C ARG A 295 8.54 13.42 -10.81
N PRO A 296 9.80 13.11 -11.13
CA PRO A 296 10.27 11.73 -11.21
C PRO A 296 10.47 11.13 -9.82
N LEU A 297 10.07 9.87 -9.67
CA LEU A 297 10.39 9.02 -8.53
C LEU A 297 11.24 7.84 -9.03
N ALA A 298 12.56 8.00 -8.94
CA ALA A 298 13.51 7.04 -9.53
C ALA A 298 13.41 5.63 -8.94
N GLY A 299 13.20 5.50 -7.62
CA GLY A 299 13.05 4.21 -6.93
C GLY A 299 11.95 3.33 -7.54
N PRO A 300 10.68 3.77 -7.49
CA PRO A 300 9.58 3.03 -8.09
C PRO A 300 9.55 3.09 -9.63
N GLY A 301 10.32 4.00 -10.26
CA GLY A 301 10.27 4.22 -11.71
C GLY A 301 8.96 4.88 -12.13
N TRP A 302 8.50 5.86 -11.37
CA TRP A 302 7.26 6.59 -11.61
C TRP A 302 7.52 8.04 -12.04
N LEU A 303 6.57 8.62 -12.76
CA LEU A 303 6.47 10.06 -12.98
C LEU A 303 5.15 10.55 -12.39
N LEU A 304 5.21 11.37 -11.35
CA LEU A 304 4.03 12.05 -10.80
C LEU A 304 3.70 13.26 -11.65
N GLN A 305 2.42 13.48 -11.90
CA GLN A 305 1.87 14.66 -12.56
C GLN A 305 0.67 15.15 -11.75
N SER A 306 0.68 16.40 -11.35
CA SER A 306 -0.41 17.01 -10.59
C SER A 306 -0.85 18.33 -11.20
N THR A 307 -2.15 18.60 -11.13
CA THR A 307 -2.77 19.81 -11.69
C THR A 307 -3.54 20.55 -10.60
N ALA A 308 -3.18 21.80 -10.34
CA ALA A 308 -3.75 22.57 -9.23
C ALA A 308 -5.19 23.01 -9.50
N ALA A 309 -5.53 23.24 -10.76
CA ALA A 309 -6.86 23.69 -11.15
C ALA A 309 -7.97 22.65 -10.86
N ASP A 310 -7.65 21.36 -10.90
CA ASP A 310 -8.59 20.26 -10.69
C ASP A 310 -8.25 19.41 -9.45
N GLY A 311 -7.10 19.63 -8.81
CA GLY A 311 -6.67 18.88 -7.64
C GLY A 311 -6.23 17.44 -7.96
N LEU A 312 -6.06 17.07 -9.23
CA LEU A 312 -5.82 15.70 -9.63
C LEU A 312 -4.34 15.33 -9.57
N VAL A 313 -4.07 14.11 -9.12
CA VAL A 313 -2.74 13.48 -9.20
C VAL A 313 -2.82 12.25 -10.09
N ARG A 314 -1.85 12.15 -11.00
CA ARG A 314 -1.63 11.05 -11.93
C ARG A 314 -0.23 10.49 -11.69
N VAL A 315 -0.10 9.18 -11.75
CA VAL A 315 1.16 8.45 -11.59
C VAL A 315 1.37 7.64 -12.85
N HIS A 316 2.35 8.01 -13.65
CA HIS A 316 2.77 7.24 -14.81
C HIS A 316 3.75 6.15 -14.38
N ASN A 317 3.36 4.91 -14.63
CA ASN A 317 4.04 3.73 -14.11
C ASN A 317 4.97 3.11 -15.16
N HIS A 318 6.26 3.34 -14.97
CA HIS A 318 7.35 2.78 -15.78
C HIS A 318 8.28 1.87 -14.97
N GLY A 319 7.80 1.37 -13.81
CA GLY A 319 8.65 0.56 -12.96
C GLY A 319 7.97 -0.19 -11.82
N SER A 320 6.66 -0.39 -11.79
CA SER A 320 6.02 -1.31 -10.84
C SER A 320 5.12 -2.29 -11.56
N ASP A 321 5.22 -3.59 -11.25
CA ASP A 321 4.45 -4.65 -11.93
C ASP A 321 3.99 -5.82 -11.04
N ASP A 322 4.51 -5.95 -9.81
CA ASP A 322 4.27 -7.09 -8.89
C ASP A 322 4.60 -8.48 -9.48
N GLN A 323 5.40 -8.53 -10.54
CA GLN A 323 5.78 -9.78 -11.19
C GLN A 323 6.81 -10.53 -10.32
N PRO A 324 6.81 -11.87 -10.28
CA PRO A 324 7.84 -12.66 -9.60
C PRO A 324 9.21 -12.48 -10.28
N ALA A 325 10.28 -12.81 -9.55
CA ALA A 325 11.64 -12.82 -10.07
C ALA A 325 11.93 -14.01 -11.00
N ASP A 326 11.20 -15.13 -10.83
CA ASP A 326 11.42 -16.37 -11.57
C ASP A 326 10.98 -16.23 -13.03
N GLU A 327 11.93 -16.20 -13.98
CA GLU A 327 11.68 -15.96 -15.41
C GLU A 327 10.73 -16.93 -16.07
N ASP A 328 10.58 -18.14 -15.53
CA ASP A 328 9.71 -19.16 -16.10
C ASP A 328 8.25 -19.01 -15.65
N GLU A 329 7.98 -18.17 -14.66
CA GLU A 329 6.63 -17.90 -14.14
C GLU A 329 6.29 -16.41 -14.29
N VAL A 330 5.54 -16.04 -15.34
CA VAL A 330 4.96 -14.69 -15.45
C VAL A 330 3.44 -14.83 -15.37
N PRO A 331 2.79 -14.56 -14.22
CA PRO A 331 1.35 -14.57 -14.13
C PRO A 331 0.71 -13.52 -15.04
N ALA A 332 -0.62 -13.56 -15.16
CA ALA A 332 -1.37 -12.50 -15.82
C ALA A 332 -1.14 -11.16 -15.10
N ASP A 333 -1.18 -10.07 -15.88
CA ASP A 333 -1.01 -8.72 -15.35
C ASP A 333 -2.09 -8.39 -14.31
N ASP A 334 -1.66 -8.00 -13.10
CA ASP A 334 -2.56 -7.43 -12.10
C ASP A 334 -2.89 -5.97 -12.50
N PRO A 335 -4.17 -5.61 -12.73
CA PRO A 335 -4.58 -4.23 -13.01
C PRO A 335 -4.10 -3.21 -11.98
N LEU A 336 -3.84 -3.63 -10.73
CA LEU A 336 -3.36 -2.76 -9.66
C LEU A 336 -1.88 -2.39 -9.80
N TYR A 337 -1.12 -3.05 -10.69
CA TYR A 337 0.29 -2.73 -10.97
C TYR A 337 0.64 -2.55 -12.44
N ALA A 338 -0.02 -3.25 -13.37
CA ALA A 338 0.46 -3.33 -14.75
C ALA A 338 0.11 -2.12 -15.65
N ARG A 339 -0.78 -1.21 -15.22
CA ARG A 339 -1.22 -0.08 -16.07
C ARG A 339 -0.09 0.90 -16.31
N LEU A 340 -0.14 1.61 -17.45
CA LEU A 340 0.78 2.70 -17.78
C LEU A 340 0.57 3.91 -16.87
N ALA A 341 -0.62 4.08 -16.31
CA ALA A 341 -0.91 5.19 -15.41
C ALA A 341 -2.03 4.86 -14.41
N TYR A 342 -1.98 5.52 -13.26
CA TYR A 342 -2.96 5.50 -12.17
C TYR A 342 -3.32 6.93 -11.77
N SER A 343 -4.50 7.17 -11.19
CA SER A 343 -4.86 8.49 -10.67
C SER A 343 -5.61 8.41 -9.35
N THR A 344 -5.82 9.57 -8.75
CA THR A 344 -6.62 9.71 -7.52
C THR A 344 -8.13 9.71 -7.77
N VAL A 345 -8.58 9.70 -9.03
CA VAL A 345 -10.02 9.77 -9.38
C VAL A 345 -10.53 8.62 -10.25
N THR A 346 -9.65 7.78 -10.77
CA THR A 346 -10.02 6.62 -11.58
C THR A 346 -9.47 5.33 -10.96
N ALA A 347 -10.25 4.25 -11.04
CA ALA A 347 -9.80 2.91 -10.66
C ALA A 347 -9.47 2.06 -11.90
N PRO A 348 -8.48 1.14 -11.81
CA PRO A 348 -8.21 0.20 -12.88
C PRO A 348 -9.40 -0.70 -13.22
N VAL A 349 -9.51 -1.06 -14.50
CA VAL A 349 -10.57 -1.96 -14.97
C VAL A 349 -10.16 -3.42 -14.76
N PHE A 350 -10.95 -4.20 -14.01
CA PHE A 350 -10.62 -5.58 -13.62
C PHE A 350 -11.06 -6.70 -14.60
N GLY A 351 -11.87 -6.42 -15.62
CA GLY A 351 -12.45 -7.50 -16.44
C GLY A 351 -13.03 -7.09 -17.81
N LYS A 352 -12.59 -5.97 -18.37
CA LYS A 352 -12.99 -5.49 -19.70
C LYS A 352 -11.74 -5.07 -20.48
N THR A 353 -11.88 -4.15 -21.43
CA THR A 353 -10.74 -3.48 -22.05
C THR A 353 -9.94 -2.78 -20.95
N ALA A 354 -8.67 -3.18 -20.79
CA ALA A 354 -7.74 -2.55 -19.87
C ALA A 354 -7.64 -1.05 -20.17
N ASP A 355 -7.76 -0.23 -19.13
CA ASP A 355 -7.47 1.19 -19.14
C ASP A 355 -5.97 1.44 -19.13
N ASN A 356 -5.53 2.63 -19.56
CA ASN A 356 -4.12 3.04 -19.52
C ASN A 356 -3.16 1.93 -20.01
N HIS A 357 -3.43 1.35 -21.17
CA HIS A 357 -2.73 0.17 -21.66
C HIS A 357 -2.41 0.29 -23.15
N PHE A 358 -1.17 -0.04 -23.51
CA PHE A 358 -0.73 -0.20 -24.89
C PHE A 358 -0.57 -1.68 -25.19
N ALA A 359 -1.31 -2.18 -26.18
CA ALA A 359 -1.32 -3.58 -26.57
C ALA A 359 -1.12 -3.74 -28.07
N LEU A 360 -0.38 -4.78 -28.45
CA LEU A 360 -0.44 -5.36 -29.79
C LEU A 360 -1.69 -6.23 -29.88
N LEU A 361 -2.35 -6.20 -31.04
CA LEU A 361 -3.52 -7.02 -31.34
C LEU A 361 -3.12 -8.14 -32.29
N ALA A 362 -3.27 -9.39 -31.86
CA ALA A 362 -3.10 -10.57 -32.69
C ALA A 362 -4.26 -11.54 -32.44
N ASP A 363 -4.86 -12.05 -33.52
CA ASP A 363 -5.96 -13.03 -33.47
C ASP A 363 -7.12 -12.65 -32.53
N GLY A 364 -7.46 -11.36 -32.49
CA GLY A 364 -8.52 -10.82 -31.63
C GLY A 364 -8.17 -10.69 -30.15
N GLN A 365 -6.94 -11.03 -29.76
CA GLN A 365 -6.41 -10.88 -28.41
C GLN A 365 -5.48 -9.66 -28.31
N ALA A 366 -5.52 -8.99 -27.16
CA ALA A 366 -4.62 -7.90 -26.85
C ALA A 366 -3.48 -8.41 -25.97
N SER A 367 -2.26 -8.03 -26.30
CA SER A 367 -1.10 -8.40 -25.49
C SER A 367 -1.14 -7.76 -24.11
N GLU A 368 -0.76 -8.51 -23.09
CA GLU A 368 -0.38 -8.03 -21.77
C GLU A 368 1.00 -7.36 -21.80
N ARG A 369 1.27 -6.51 -20.80
CA ARG A 369 2.55 -5.81 -20.64
C ARG A 369 3.59 -6.75 -20.03
N GLY A 370 3.21 -7.58 -19.07
CA GLY A 370 4.13 -8.45 -18.33
C GLY A 370 5.15 -7.65 -17.52
N ARG A 371 6.40 -8.14 -17.47
CA ARG A 371 7.47 -7.48 -16.72
C ARG A 371 7.90 -6.15 -17.31
N ILE A 372 8.12 -5.20 -16.41
CA ILE A 372 8.56 -3.86 -16.75
C ILE A 372 10.06 -3.74 -16.47
N THR A 373 10.81 -3.36 -17.50
CA THR A 373 12.21 -2.94 -17.37
C THR A 373 12.27 -1.43 -17.43
N PRO A 374 12.47 -0.70 -16.31
CA PRO A 374 12.65 0.74 -16.34
C PRO A 374 13.90 1.10 -17.14
N LEU A 375 13.79 2.12 -17.97
CA LEU A 375 14.90 2.67 -18.76
C LEU A 375 15.36 4.04 -18.26
N GLY A 376 14.56 4.69 -17.40
CA GLY A 376 14.92 5.94 -16.74
C GLY A 376 13.72 6.83 -16.43
N THR A 377 13.96 7.86 -15.64
CA THR A 377 13.05 8.98 -15.39
C THR A 377 13.83 10.29 -15.49
N GLY A 378 13.21 11.32 -16.04
CA GLY A 378 13.73 12.68 -16.12
C GLY A 378 12.76 13.68 -15.50
N ALA A 379 13.03 14.98 -15.64
CA ALA A 379 12.23 16.02 -14.99
C ALA A 379 10.74 15.97 -15.36
N ASP A 380 10.45 15.63 -16.62
CA ASP A 380 9.13 15.66 -17.23
C ASP A 380 8.82 14.39 -18.05
N TRP A 381 9.64 13.34 -17.93
CA TRP A 381 9.46 12.09 -18.68
C TRP A 381 9.78 10.83 -17.88
N ALA A 382 9.22 9.70 -18.29
CA ALA A 382 9.60 8.36 -17.83
C ALA A 382 9.58 7.36 -18.98
N THR A 383 10.47 6.37 -18.94
CA THR A 383 10.55 5.33 -19.98
C THR A 383 10.78 3.94 -19.40
N SER A 384 10.17 2.94 -20.06
CA SER A 384 10.33 1.53 -19.75
C SER A 384 10.22 0.68 -21.00
N ALA A 385 10.87 -0.48 -21.01
CA ALA A 385 10.64 -1.53 -21.99
C ALA A 385 9.85 -2.70 -21.38
N HIS A 386 9.15 -3.45 -22.23
CA HIS A 386 8.58 -4.74 -21.88
C HIS A 386 8.54 -5.68 -23.09
N ARG A 387 8.31 -6.96 -22.82
CA ARG A 387 8.05 -8.00 -23.82
C ARG A 387 6.56 -8.33 -23.79
N PRO A 388 5.78 -7.96 -24.82
CA PRO A 388 4.34 -8.16 -24.80
C PRO A 388 4.01 -9.66 -24.81
N ARG A 389 2.93 -10.03 -24.11
CA ARG A 389 2.50 -11.42 -23.95
C ARG A 389 1.09 -11.65 -24.45
N ILE A 390 0.84 -12.73 -25.17
CA ILE A 390 -0.52 -13.13 -25.58
C ILE A 390 -0.78 -14.54 -25.08
N ALA A 391 -1.94 -14.75 -24.45
CA ALA A 391 -2.33 -16.03 -23.85
C ALA A 391 -1.25 -16.63 -22.92
N GLY A 392 -0.53 -15.78 -22.18
CA GLY A 392 0.53 -16.20 -21.26
C GLY A 392 1.88 -16.51 -21.90
N ALA A 393 2.04 -16.33 -23.21
CA ALA A 393 3.33 -16.51 -23.88
C ALA A 393 3.89 -15.16 -24.35
N GLU A 394 5.19 -14.92 -24.14
CA GLU A 394 5.87 -13.79 -24.76
C GLU A 394 5.84 -13.90 -26.29
N LEU A 395 5.61 -12.78 -26.96
CA LEU A 395 5.74 -12.71 -28.41
C LEU A 395 7.23 -12.74 -28.78
N PRO A 396 7.69 -13.76 -29.54
CA PRO A 396 9.11 -13.90 -29.87
C PRO A 396 9.65 -12.68 -30.60
N GLU A 397 10.84 -12.22 -30.21
CA GLU A 397 11.57 -11.10 -30.83
C GLU A 397 10.85 -9.74 -30.78
N VAL A 398 9.66 -9.66 -30.17
CA VAL A 398 8.90 -8.42 -30.04
C VAL A 398 9.29 -7.69 -28.77
N HIS A 399 9.60 -6.40 -28.90
CA HIS A 399 9.83 -5.50 -27.77
C HIS A 399 9.01 -4.23 -27.93
N VAL A 400 8.53 -3.71 -26.81
CA VAL A 400 7.86 -2.42 -26.76
C VAL A 400 8.59 -1.51 -25.79
N THR A 401 9.14 -0.42 -26.30
CA THR A 401 9.66 0.69 -25.48
C THR A 401 8.60 1.77 -25.40
N SER A 402 8.21 2.13 -24.17
CA SER A 402 7.18 3.13 -23.91
C SER A 402 7.78 4.32 -23.18
N LEU A 403 7.50 5.53 -23.68
CA LEU A 403 7.86 6.82 -23.10
C LEU A 403 6.58 7.59 -22.78
N VAL A 404 6.57 8.26 -21.64
CA VAL A 404 5.61 9.34 -21.36
C VAL A 404 6.38 10.66 -21.19
N PHE A 405 5.80 11.74 -21.71
CA PHE A 405 6.15 13.12 -21.38
C PHE A 405 4.93 13.82 -20.79
N ALA A 406 5.11 14.60 -19.72
CA ALA A 406 4.03 15.30 -19.05
C ALA A 406 4.36 16.79 -18.87
N ALA A 407 3.37 17.66 -19.14
CA ALA A 407 3.48 19.10 -18.92
C ALA A 407 2.10 19.71 -18.60
N GLY A 408 1.95 20.30 -17.42
CA GLY A 408 0.64 20.77 -16.94
C GLY A 408 -0.36 19.62 -16.91
N ALA A 409 -1.51 19.78 -17.58
CA ALA A 409 -2.52 18.73 -17.76
C ALA A 409 -2.27 17.80 -18.96
N LEU A 410 -1.27 18.06 -19.80
CA LEU A 410 -1.00 17.28 -21.00
C LEU A 410 -0.09 16.09 -20.69
N GLU A 411 -0.41 14.95 -21.27
CA GLU A 411 0.41 13.74 -21.28
C GLU A 411 0.56 13.26 -22.73
N VAL A 412 1.79 12.91 -23.12
CA VAL A 412 2.11 12.39 -24.46
C VAL A 412 2.76 11.03 -24.30
N HIS A 413 2.12 10.00 -24.83
CA HIS A 413 2.63 8.64 -24.83
C HIS A 413 3.21 8.31 -26.20
N ALA A 414 4.44 7.83 -26.22
CA ALA A 414 5.11 7.34 -27.41
C ALA A 414 5.55 5.89 -27.20
N HIS A 415 5.28 5.04 -28.19
CA HIS A 415 5.61 3.61 -28.13
C HIS A 415 6.42 3.23 -29.38
N LEU A 416 7.61 2.68 -29.17
CA LEU A 416 8.42 2.05 -30.20
C LEU A 416 8.23 0.54 -30.11
N VAL A 417 7.67 -0.05 -31.17
CA VAL A 417 7.51 -1.50 -31.32
C VAL A 417 8.58 -2.00 -32.28
N THR A 418 9.37 -2.97 -31.84
CA THR A 418 10.36 -3.66 -32.68
C THR A 418 10.02 -5.15 -32.76
N GLY A 419 10.38 -5.80 -33.87
CA GLY A 419 10.16 -7.24 -34.08
C GLY A 419 8.75 -7.65 -34.52
N ALA A 420 7.74 -6.80 -34.33
CA ALA A 420 6.40 -7.06 -34.86
C ALA A 420 6.32 -6.84 -36.39
N ALA A 421 5.41 -7.56 -37.06
CA ALA A 421 5.17 -7.39 -38.48
C ALA A 421 4.64 -5.98 -38.79
N VAL A 422 5.05 -5.41 -39.92
CA VAL A 422 4.51 -4.12 -40.37
C VAL A 422 3.00 -4.27 -40.60
N GLY A 423 2.21 -3.34 -40.05
CA GLY A 423 0.76 -3.38 -40.09
C GLY A 423 0.11 -4.15 -38.94
N THR A 424 0.87 -4.69 -37.98
CA THR A 424 0.31 -5.21 -36.73
C THR A 424 -0.55 -4.13 -36.06
N ALA A 425 -1.81 -4.47 -35.80
CA ALA A 425 -2.74 -3.56 -35.17
C ALA A 425 -2.35 -3.32 -33.70
N VAL A 426 -2.55 -2.10 -33.23
CA VAL A 426 -2.29 -1.68 -31.85
C VAL A 426 -3.55 -1.12 -31.23
N ARG A 427 -3.63 -1.20 -29.91
CA ARG A 427 -4.62 -0.49 -29.11
C ARG A 427 -3.91 0.28 -28.02
N HIS A 428 -4.18 1.58 -27.94
CA HIS A 428 -3.84 2.43 -26.80
C HIS A 428 -5.14 2.89 -26.14
N THR A 429 -5.27 2.63 -24.85
CA THR A 429 -6.43 3.06 -24.04
C THR A 429 -6.02 4.14 -23.06
N GLY A 430 -6.90 5.11 -22.86
CA GLY A 430 -6.74 6.15 -21.86
C GLY A 430 -7.40 5.80 -20.52
N TRP A 431 -7.73 6.84 -19.76
CA TRP A 431 -8.38 6.77 -18.47
C TRP A 431 -9.78 6.14 -18.54
N ALA A 432 -10.04 5.19 -17.64
CA ALA A 432 -11.40 4.70 -17.42
C ALA A 432 -12.26 5.78 -16.75
N VAL A 433 -13.45 6.00 -17.29
CA VAL A 433 -14.44 6.91 -16.73
C VAL A 433 -15.62 6.07 -16.23
N ALA A 434 -16.01 6.27 -14.98
CA ALA A 434 -17.08 5.53 -14.33
C ALA A 434 -18.11 6.48 -13.71
N GLY A 435 -19.40 6.21 -13.95
CA GLY A 435 -20.53 6.94 -13.39
C GLY A 435 -21.84 6.38 -13.94
N ASP A 436 -22.97 6.82 -13.37
CA ASP A 436 -24.30 6.30 -13.75
C ASP A 436 -24.70 6.66 -15.19
N ALA A 437 -24.19 7.78 -15.69
CA ALA A 437 -24.33 8.19 -17.07
C ALA A 437 -22.96 8.64 -17.61
N VAL A 438 -22.56 8.06 -18.74
CA VAL A 438 -21.33 8.44 -19.45
C VAL A 438 -21.68 8.84 -20.87
N GLU A 439 -21.30 10.05 -21.23
CA GLU A 439 -21.38 10.52 -22.61
C GLU A 439 -20.01 10.39 -23.27
N SER A 440 -19.99 9.86 -24.49
CA SER A 440 -18.76 9.76 -25.28
C SER A 440 -18.96 10.26 -26.70
N SER A 441 -17.90 10.81 -27.29
CA SER A 441 -17.88 11.29 -28.67
C SER A 441 -16.52 11.05 -29.30
N VAL A 442 -16.53 10.81 -30.61
CA VAL A 442 -15.30 10.68 -31.42
C VAL A 442 -15.38 11.71 -32.54
N THR A 443 -14.32 12.50 -32.68
CA THR A 443 -14.20 13.54 -33.71
C THR A 443 -12.83 13.43 -34.37
N GLY A 444 -12.79 12.95 -35.62
CA GLY A 444 -11.53 12.62 -36.29
C GLY A 444 -10.73 11.59 -35.50
N ALA A 445 -9.50 11.94 -35.11
CA ALA A 445 -8.64 11.12 -34.26
C ALA A 445 -8.84 11.34 -32.76
N GLY A 446 -9.70 12.28 -32.35
CA GLY A 446 -9.97 12.59 -30.95
C GLY A 446 -11.14 11.79 -30.39
N ALA A 447 -10.99 11.29 -29.17
CA ALA A 447 -12.09 10.71 -28.39
C ALA A 447 -12.26 11.51 -27.09
N ARG A 448 -13.50 11.70 -26.66
CA ARG A 448 -13.85 12.33 -25.39
C ARG A 448 -14.89 11.49 -24.67
N ALA A 449 -14.70 11.31 -23.37
CA ALA A 449 -15.70 10.75 -22.46
C ALA A 449 -15.92 11.72 -21.29
N ARG A 450 -17.16 11.84 -20.81
CA ARG A 450 -17.51 12.60 -19.60
C ARG A 450 -18.56 11.83 -18.79
N VAL A 451 -18.43 11.84 -17.47
CA VAL A 451 -19.55 11.49 -16.58
C VAL A 451 -20.54 12.66 -16.63
N ALA A 452 -21.82 12.37 -16.85
CA ALA A 452 -22.87 13.37 -16.95
C ALA A 452 -23.43 13.76 -15.59
#